data_AF-A0A7S0FH60-F1
#
_entry.id   AF-A0A7S0FH60-F1
#
_cell.length_a   1.000
_cell.length_b   1.000
_cell.length_c   1.000
_cell.angle_alpha   90.00
_cell.angle_beta   90.00
_cell.angle_gamma   90.00
#
_symmetry.space_group_name_H-M   'P 1'
#
loop_
_entity.id
_entity.type
_entity.pdbx_description
1 polymer ?
#
loop_
_entity_poly.entity_id
_entity_poly.type
_entity_poly.pdbx_seq_one_letter_code
_entity_poly.pdbx_strand_id
1 'polypeptide(L)'
;VPRAVHQCFLAMFGDWDWEQLKEIGYFKAQIWFWLFMLINVLILLNMLLAIIMDAYTAEKVKAGSAETLWEQVSQMRRRRAEYKRKERVRLNDIWDVFLEEAQGDEKAMLKMDRLISPEFLINRVPRMQSKQANRLLIKSLDHERKLQNADITMEDIKEQIKEKVFRVDQRAGRILGDVRTIAQALHHYDCLEAPGDPEYEYYFGDERQTSADKSQESVEHAVTALSQEIGGLFVENMSRIEGWQDTFEHQQGELHAVITEMQNMVSQQAECLASIAETVNQL
;
A
#
# COMPACT_ATOMS: atom_id res chain seq x y z
N VAL A 1 -5.36 36.01 42.71
CA VAL A 1 -5.53 35.03 41.60
C VAL A 1 -4.99 35.54 40.27
N PRO A 2 -5.44 36.67 39.68
CA PRO A 2 -4.98 37.09 38.34
C PRO A 2 -3.47 37.37 38.25
N ARG A 3 -2.88 37.95 39.30
CA ARG A 3 -1.43 38.17 39.39
C ARG A 3 -0.63 36.86 39.41
N ALA A 4 -1.14 35.83 40.11
CA ALA A 4 -0.47 34.54 40.21
C ALA A 4 -0.48 33.79 38.87
N VAL A 5 -1.60 33.79 38.15
CA VAL A 5 -1.69 33.17 36.81
C VAL A 5 -0.75 33.86 35.82
N HIS A 6 -0.69 35.19 35.84
CA HIS A 6 0.22 35.94 34.98
C HIS A 6 1.70 35.63 35.29
N GLN A 7 2.06 35.54 36.57
CA GLN A 7 3.43 35.16 36.98
C GLN A 7 3.78 33.73 36.58
N CYS A 8 2.86 32.78 36.69
CA CYS A 8 3.09 31.42 36.16
C CYS A 8 3.29 31.43 34.64
N PHE A 9 2.55 32.26 33.91
CA PHE A 9 2.71 32.40 32.46
C PHE A 9 4.08 33.01 32.10
N LEU A 10 4.50 34.09 32.77
CA LEU A 10 5.83 34.68 32.58
C LEU A 10 6.94 33.67 32.91
N ALA A 11 6.78 32.90 33.98
CA ALA A 11 7.72 31.85 34.35
C ALA A 11 7.85 30.77 33.25
N MET A 12 6.77 30.46 32.52
CA MET A 12 6.85 29.55 31.35
C MET A 12 7.70 30.11 30.20
N PHE A 13 7.76 31.44 30.02
CA PHE A 13 8.65 32.10 29.05
C PHE A 13 10.07 32.33 29.58
N GLY A 14 10.32 31.91 30.81
CA GLY A 14 11.60 32.03 31.46
C GLY A 14 11.83 33.36 32.19
N ASP A 15 10.77 34.15 32.39
CA ASP A 15 10.82 35.38 33.18
C ASP A 15 10.28 35.09 34.59
N TRP A 16 11.17 34.87 35.55
CA TRP A 16 10.82 34.61 36.94
C TRP A 16 11.74 35.34 37.92
N ASP A 17 11.18 35.87 39.00
CA ASP A 17 11.93 36.52 40.08
C ASP A 17 12.35 35.49 41.14
N TRP A 18 13.61 35.04 41.06
CA TRP A 18 14.17 34.07 42.01
C TRP A 18 14.34 34.65 43.42
N GLU A 19 14.57 35.96 43.55
CA GLU A 19 14.79 36.60 44.85
C GLU A 19 13.52 36.54 45.69
N GLN A 20 12.36 36.87 45.07
CA GLN A 20 11.05 36.76 45.72
C GLN A 20 10.69 35.32 46.08
N LEU A 21 11.02 34.35 45.22
CA LEU A 21 10.75 32.92 45.52
C LEU A 21 11.56 32.42 46.72
N LYS A 22 12.80 32.90 46.86
CA LYS A 22 13.73 32.46 47.92
C LYS A 22 13.27 32.89 49.31
N GLU A 23 12.50 33.96 49.45
CA GLU A 23 11.95 34.43 50.73
C GLU A 23 11.06 33.39 51.42
N ILE A 24 10.39 32.53 50.65
CA ILE A 24 9.52 31.45 51.15
C ILE A 24 10.35 30.22 51.62
N GLY A 25 11.61 30.15 51.19
CA GLY A 25 12.58 29.13 51.56
C GLY A 25 13.24 28.47 50.35
N TYR A 26 14.58 28.47 50.34
CA TYR A 26 15.41 28.02 49.22
C TYR A 26 15.04 26.63 48.68
N PHE A 27 14.90 25.64 49.55
CA PHE A 27 14.65 24.25 49.13
C PHE A 27 13.24 24.05 48.56
N LYS A 28 12.23 24.67 49.18
CA LYS A 28 10.83 24.58 48.71
C LYS A 28 10.66 25.29 47.37
N ALA A 29 11.25 26.47 47.23
CA ALA A 29 11.26 27.23 45.98
C ALA A 29 11.92 26.46 44.84
N GLN A 30 13.09 25.85 45.10
CA GLN A 30 13.80 25.04 44.10
C GLN A 30 12.97 23.84 43.63
N ILE A 31 12.41 23.06 44.56
CA ILE A 31 11.60 21.88 44.19
C ILE A 31 10.36 22.30 43.40
N TRP A 32 9.65 23.33 43.86
CA TRP A 32 8.46 23.82 43.17
C TRP A 32 8.80 24.30 41.76
N PHE A 33 9.85 25.11 41.62
CA PHE A 33 10.29 25.65 40.33
C PHE A 33 10.69 24.52 39.37
N TRP A 34 11.46 23.54 39.85
CA TRP A 34 11.91 22.43 39.02
C TRP A 34 10.76 21.54 38.55
N LEU A 35 9.81 21.21 39.44
CA LEU A 35 8.59 20.48 39.08
C LEU A 35 7.71 21.30 38.11
N PHE A 36 7.57 22.60 38.34
CA PHE A 36 6.79 23.47 37.48
C PHE A 36 7.38 23.53 36.06
N MET A 37 8.70 23.71 35.92
CA MET A 37 9.40 23.74 34.64
C MET A 37 9.30 22.38 33.93
N LEU A 38 9.50 21.27 34.64
CA LEU A 38 9.42 19.94 34.05
C LEU A 38 8.00 19.63 33.55
N ILE A 39 6.97 19.90 34.35
CA ILE A 39 5.59 19.56 33.98
C ILE A 39 5.05 20.53 32.91
N ASN A 40 5.17 21.84 33.11
CA ASN A 40 4.53 22.82 32.22
C ASN A 40 5.32 23.06 30.94
N VAL A 41 6.64 23.20 31.02
CA VAL A 41 7.47 23.55 29.86
C VAL A 41 7.89 22.30 29.09
N LEU A 42 8.33 21.23 29.76
CA LEU A 42 8.78 20.02 29.04
C LEU A 42 7.65 19.08 28.65
N ILE A 43 6.64 18.88 29.50
CA ILE A 43 5.59 17.89 29.19
C ILE A 43 4.41 18.57 28.47
N LEU A 44 3.75 19.56 29.08
CA LEU A 44 2.53 20.15 28.52
C LEU A 44 2.77 20.85 27.18
N LEU A 45 3.86 21.63 27.05
CA LEU A 45 4.16 22.32 25.79
C LEU A 45 4.47 21.35 24.64
N ASN A 46 5.20 20.26 24.92
CA ASN A 46 5.50 19.25 23.90
C ASN A 46 4.26 18.43 23.53
N MET A 47 3.34 18.16 24.47
CA MET A 47 2.05 17.54 24.15
C MET A 47 1.18 18.44 23.28
N LEU A 48 1.16 19.75 23.55
CA LEU A 48 0.45 20.72 22.70
C LEU A 48 1.03 20.76 21.28
N LEU A 49 2.36 20.79 21.16
CA LEU A 49 3.04 20.76 19.87
C LEU A 49 2.72 19.48 19.10
N ALA A 50 2.72 18.32 19.79
CA ALA A 50 2.35 17.04 19.19
C ALA A 50 0.91 17.05 18.62
N ILE A 51 -0.06 17.58 19.37
CA ILE A 51 -1.46 17.71 18.90
C ILE A 51 -1.55 18.62 17.67
N ILE A 52 -0.83 19.76 17.68
CA ILE A 52 -0.81 20.68 16.53
C ILE A 52 -0.19 20.00 15.31
N MET A 53 0.91 19.26 15.49
CA MET A 53 1.57 18.53 14.40
C MET A 53 0.67 17.43 13.83
N ASP A 54 -0.09 16.72 14.66
CA ASP A 54 -1.04 15.70 14.23
C ASP A 54 -2.17 16.31 13.39
N ALA A 55 -2.82 17.37 13.90
CA ALA A 55 -3.87 18.08 13.17
C ALA A 55 -3.37 18.68 11.85
N TYR A 56 -2.18 19.30 11.86
CA TYR A 56 -1.56 19.85 10.66
C TYR A 56 -1.21 18.76 9.64
N THR A 57 -0.69 17.61 10.09
CA THR A 57 -0.35 16.50 9.20
C THR A 57 -1.60 15.89 8.59
N ALA A 58 -2.68 15.73 9.36
CA ALA A 58 -3.96 15.24 8.85
C ALA A 58 -4.51 16.15 7.73
N GLU A 59 -4.49 17.47 7.93
CA GLU A 59 -4.92 18.42 6.90
C GLU A 59 -3.96 18.49 5.72
N LYS A 60 -2.66 18.36 5.95
CA LYS A 60 -1.65 18.28 4.88
C LYS A 60 -1.85 17.04 4.01
N VAL A 61 -2.18 15.88 4.59
CA VAL A 61 -2.45 14.66 3.81
C VAL A 61 -3.71 14.84 2.96
N LYS A 62 -4.78 15.43 3.51
CA LYS A 62 -5.98 15.78 2.73
C LYS A 62 -5.64 16.72 1.57
N ALA A 63 -4.91 17.80 1.85
CA ALA A 63 -4.51 18.77 0.84
C ALA A 63 -3.51 18.21 -0.19
N GLY A 64 -2.60 17.31 0.21
CA GLY A 64 -1.61 16.69 -0.67
C GLY A 64 -2.22 15.80 -1.76
N SER A 65 -3.46 15.34 -1.55
CA SER A 65 -4.24 14.61 -2.57
C SER A 65 -4.99 15.52 -3.54
N ALA A 66 -5.07 16.83 -3.27
CA ALA A 66 -5.63 17.77 -4.21
C ALA A 66 -4.60 18.03 -5.33
N GLU A 67 -4.96 17.72 -6.58
CA GLU A 67 -4.16 18.08 -7.75
C GLU A 67 -3.70 19.54 -7.62
N THR A 68 -2.43 19.82 -7.90
CA THR A 68 -1.92 21.18 -7.79
C THR A 68 -2.77 22.10 -8.67
N LEU A 69 -3.03 23.34 -8.22
CA LEU A 69 -3.83 24.30 -9.00
C LEU A 69 -3.30 24.45 -10.43
N TRP A 70 -1.98 24.31 -10.61
CA TRP A 70 -1.33 24.36 -11.91
C TRP A 70 -1.67 23.17 -12.81
N GLU A 71 -1.67 21.94 -12.27
CA GLU A 71 -2.12 20.77 -13.01
C GLU A 71 -3.59 20.91 -13.38
N GLN A 72 -4.44 21.38 -12.47
CA GLN A 72 -5.86 21.62 -12.76
C GLN A 72 -6.04 22.63 -13.90
N VAL A 73 -5.30 23.75 -13.87
CA VAL A 73 -5.35 24.78 -14.92
C VAL A 73 -4.84 24.23 -16.26
N SER A 74 -3.74 23.48 -16.27
CA SER A 74 -3.21 22.83 -17.47
C SER A 74 -4.22 21.84 -18.05
N GLN A 75 -4.82 21.00 -17.20
CA GLN A 75 -5.89 20.09 -17.60
C GLN A 75 -7.11 20.83 -18.14
N MET A 76 -7.53 21.94 -17.53
CA MET A 76 -8.65 22.76 -18.02
C MET A 76 -8.35 23.36 -19.39
N ARG A 77 -7.14 23.91 -19.59
CA ARG A 77 -6.71 24.47 -20.88
C ARG A 77 -6.68 23.39 -21.96
N ARG A 78 -6.13 22.22 -21.65
CA ARG A 78 -6.13 21.05 -22.55
C ARG A 78 -7.56 20.61 -22.91
N ARG A 79 -8.43 20.45 -21.92
CA ARG A 79 -9.85 20.09 -22.11
C ARG A 79 -10.59 21.11 -22.97
N ARG A 80 -10.29 22.41 -22.83
CA ARG A 80 -10.88 23.47 -23.64
C ARG A 80 -10.43 23.39 -25.11
N ALA A 81 -9.17 23.04 -25.36
CA ALA A 81 -8.66 22.83 -26.71
C ALA A 81 -9.30 21.59 -27.38
N GLU A 82 -9.35 20.46 -26.66
CA GLU A 82 -10.04 19.22 -27.11
C GLU A 82 -11.51 19.48 -27.46
N TYR A 83 -12.22 20.26 -26.63
CA TYR A 83 -13.61 20.64 -26.89
C TYR A 83 -13.76 21.49 -28.16
N LYS A 84 -12.87 22.48 -28.36
CA LYS A 84 -12.90 23.34 -29.56
C LYS A 84 -12.65 22.53 -30.83
N ARG A 85 -11.83 21.46 -30.75
CA ARG A 85 -11.59 20.50 -31.84
C ARG A 85 -12.70 19.48 -32.03
N LYS A 86 -13.73 19.47 -31.17
CA LYS A 86 -14.82 18.47 -31.14
C LYS A 86 -14.31 17.03 -30.93
N GLU A 87 -13.14 16.86 -30.33
CA GLU A 87 -12.58 15.56 -29.97
C GLU A 87 -13.15 15.03 -28.65
N ARG A 88 -13.76 15.91 -27.86
CA ARG A 88 -14.31 15.60 -26.54
C ARG A 88 -15.71 16.17 -26.33
N VAL A 89 -16.62 15.33 -25.85
CA VAL A 89 -17.99 15.70 -25.45
C VAL A 89 -18.03 16.15 -23.98
N ARG A 90 -18.85 17.13 -23.61
CA ARG A 90 -19.00 17.57 -22.20
C ARG A 90 -19.88 16.58 -21.43
N LEU A 91 -19.69 16.51 -20.11
CA LEU A 91 -20.53 15.67 -19.25
C LEU A 91 -22.00 16.09 -19.30
N ASN A 92 -22.29 17.39 -19.44
CA ASN A 92 -23.67 17.88 -19.58
C ASN A 92 -24.33 17.36 -20.86
N ASP A 93 -23.61 17.36 -22.00
CA ASP A 93 -24.15 16.83 -23.25
C ASP A 93 -24.48 15.33 -23.13
N ILE A 94 -23.70 14.59 -22.33
CA ILE A 94 -23.99 13.17 -22.01
C ILE A 94 -25.24 13.11 -21.15
N TRP A 95 -25.30 13.88 -20.07
CA TRP A 95 -26.43 13.96 -19.16
C TRP A 95 -27.75 14.28 -19.89
N ASP A 96 -27.74 15.25 -20.80
CA ASP A 96 -28.91 15.68 -21.56
C ASP A 96 -29.48 14.52 -22.41
N VAL A 97 -28.61 13.67 -22.97
CA VAL A 97 -29.01 12.47 -23.73
C VAL A 97 -29.69 11.43 -22.83
N PHE A 98 -29.18 11.24 -21.60
CA PHE A 98 -29.81 10.35 -20.61
C PHE A 98 -31.13 10.94 -20.10
N LEU A 99 -31.20 12.25 -19.92
CA LEU A 99 -32.39 12.95 -19.46
C LEU A 99 -33.50 12.93 -20.52
N GLU A 100 -33.16 13.12 -21.79
CA GLU A 100 -34.09 13.00 -22.93
C GLU A 100 -34.68 11.59 -23.01
N GLU A 101 -33.86 10.56 -22.78
CA GLU A 101 -34.33 9.17 -22.75
C GLU A 101 -35.29 8.87 -21.59
N ALA A 102 -35.08 9.53 -20.45
CA ALA A 102 -35.96 9.46 -19.28
C ALA A 102 -37.18 10.41 -19.37
N GLN A 103 -37.49 10.96 -20.56
CA GLN A 103 -38.59 11.90 -20.77
C GLN A 103 -38.52 13.16 -19.91
N GLY A 104 -37.31 13.57 -19.50
CA GLY A 104 -37.09 14.73 -18.65
C GLY A 104 -37.24 14.49 -17.14
N ASP A 105 -37.54 13.27 -16.69
CA ASP A 105 -37.61 12.95 -15.26
C ASP A 105 -36.25 12.46 -14.73
N GLU A 106 -35.57 13.33 -13.99
CA GLU A 106 -34.30 13.04 -13.34
C GLU A 106 -34.38 11.87 -12.36
N LYS A 107 -35.51 11.71 -11.64
CA LYS A 107 -35.66 10.63 -10.67
C LYS A 107 -35.85 9.28 -11.35
N ALA A 108 -36.55 9.26 -12.48
CA ALA A 108 -36.69 8.05 -13.29
C ALA A 108 -35.32 7.63 -13.84
N MET A 109 -34.53 8.59 -14.35
CA MET A 109 -33.19 8.35 -14.88
C MET A 109 -32.25 7.71 -13.83
N LEU A 110 -32.21 8.24 -12.61
CA LEU A 110 -31.36 7.72 -11.54
C LEU A 110 -31.78 6.33 -11.02
N LYS A 111 -33.03 5.92 -11.27
CA LYS A 111 -33.55 4.60 -10.89
C LYS A 111 -33.38 3.53 -11.97
N MET A 112 -32.91 3.90 -13.16
CA MET A 112 -32.71 2.93 -14.23
C MET A 112 -31.49 2.05 -13.91
N ASP A 113 -31.76 0.83 -13.46
CA ASP A 113 -30.75 -0.20 -13.27
C ASP A 113 -30.39 -0.85 -14.62
N ARG A 114 -29.64 -0.11 -15.43
CA ARG A 114 -29.17 -0.56 -16.74
C ARG A 114 -27.65 -0.59 -16.78
N LEU A 115 -27.10 -1.63 -17.39
CA LEU A 115 -25.67 -1.70 -17.64
C LEU A 115 -25.29 -0.70 -18.74
N ILE A 116 -24.45 0.29 -18.41
CA ILE A 116 -23.95 1.28 -19.37
C ILE A 116 -22.62 0.78 -19.95
N SER A 117 -22.63 0.30 -21.19
CA SER A 117 -21.41 -0.13 -21.89
C SER A 117 -20.76 1.02 -22.68
N PRO A 118 -19.46 0.94 -23.01
CA PRO A 118 -18.80 1.94 -23.87
C PRO A 118 -19.50 2.09 -25.23
N GLU A 119 -19.94 0.98 -25.83
CA GLU A 119 -20.65 0.95 -27.12
C GLU A 119 -21.99 1.67 -27.03
N PHE A 120 -22.71 1.47 -25.91
CA PHE A 120 -23.97 2.17 -25.65
C PHE A 120 -23.76 3.69 -25.67
N LEU A 121 -22.72 4.19 -25.00
CA LEU A 121 -22.41 5.63 -24.97
C LEU A 121 -22.04 6.18 -26.35
N ILE A 122 -21.26 5.43 -27.15
CA ILE A 122 -20.87 5.86 -28.50
C ILE A 122 -22.08 5.93 -29.44
N ASN A 123 -22.98 4.94 -29.36
CA ASN A 123 -24.16 4.87 -30.21
C ASN A 123 -25.20 5.94 -29.83
N ARG A 124 -25.32 6.25 -28.54
CA ARG A 124 -26.35 7.15 -28.03
C ARG A 124 -25.90 8.62 -27.96
N VAL A 125 -24.63 8.88 -27.64
CA VAL A 125 -24.11 10.24 -27.51
C VAL A 125 -23.39 10.65 -28.80
N PRO A 126 -23.90 11.64 -29.56
CA PRO A 126 -23.29 12.03 -30.82
C PRO A 126 -21.86 12.55 -30.62
N ARG A 127 -20.95 12.09 -31.49
CA ARG A 127 -19.52 12.48 -31.52
C ARG A 127 -18.68 12.01 -30.33
N MET A 128 -19.17 11.09 -29.50
CA MET A 128 -18.35 10.50 -28.45
C MET A 128 -17.32 9.53 -29.03
N GLN A 129 -16.04 9.74 -28.71
CA GLN A 129 -14.98 8.80 -29.08
C GLN A 129 -14.93 7.61 -28.12
N SER A 130 -14.62 6.41 -28.63
CA SER A 130 -14.51 5.19 -27.82
C SER A 130 -13.52 5.30 -26.65
N LYS A 131 -12.37 5.96 -26.87
CA LYS A 131 -11.41 6.22 -25.78
C LYS A 131 -12.00 7.08 -24.66
N GLN A 132 -12.82 8.06 -25.00
CA GLN A 132 -13.49 8.91 -24.00
C GLN A 132 -14.55 8.12 -23.23
N ALA A 133 -15.35 7.31 -23.92
CA ALA A 133 -16.38 6.47 -23.29
C ALA A 133 -15.78 5.53 -22.24
N ASN A 134 -14.74 4.78 -22.63
CA ASN A 134 -14.01 3.88 -21.73
C ASN A 134 -13.43 4.62 -20.53
N ARG A 135 -12.71 5.73 -20.77
CA ARG A 135 -12.12 6.52 -19.67
C ARG A 135 -13.19 7.09 -18.73
N LEU A 136 -14.35 7.49 -19.26
CA LEU A 136 -15.45 8.00 -18.44
C LEU A 136 -15.99 6.90 -17.53
N LEU A 137 -16.28 5.72 -18.07
CA LEU A 137 -16.79 4.59 -17.28
C LEU A 137 -15.79 4.13 -16.20
N ILE A 138 -14.50 4.04 -16.56
CA ILE A 138 -13.44 3.72 -15.58
C ILE A 138 -13.40 4.77 -14.46
N LYS A 139 -13.49 6.07 -14.80
CA LYS A 139 -13.49 7.14 -13.80
C LYS A 139 -14.74 7.16 -12.94
N SER A 140 -15.90 6.86 -13.50
CA SER A 140 -17.15 6.75 -12.75
C SER A 140 -17.09 5.59 -11.75
N LEU A 141 -16.56 4.44 -12.18
CA LEU A 141 -16.39 3.27 -11.32
C LEU A 141 -15.35 3.51 -10.22
N ASP A 142 -14.23 4.18 -10.54
CA ASP A 142 -13.25 4.60 -9.53
C ASP A 142 -13.85 5.60 -8.53
N HIS A 143 -14.70 6.53 -9.01
CA HIS A 143 -15.39 7.47 -8.14
C HIS A 143 -16.39 6.78 -7.21
N GLU A 144 -17.18 5.82 -7.72
CA GLU A 144 -18.08 5.00 -6.92
C GLU A 144 -17.33 4.19 -5.87
N ARG A 145 -16.23 3.53 -6.25
CA ARG A 145 -15.34 2.84 -5.30
C ARG A 145 -14.81 3.78 -4.24
N LYS A 146 -14.43 5.01 -4.61
CA LYS A 146 -13.98 6.02 -3.65
C LYS A 146 -15.08 6.46 -2.69
N LEU A 147 -16.32 6.61 -3.15
CA LEU A 147 -17.46 6.93 -2.28
C LEU A 147 -17.74 5.76 -1.33
N GLN A 148 -17.78 4.53 -1.84
CA GLN A 148 -17.91 3.32 -1.02
C GLN A 148 -16.76 3.19 -0.01
N ASN A 149 -15.53 3.56 -0.42
CA ASN A 149 -14.35 3.51 0.44
C ASN A 149 -14.24 4.69 1.41
N ALA A 150 -14.84 5.84 1.11
CA ALA A 150 -14.81 7.02 1.98
C ALA A 150 -15.63 6.80 3.26
N ASP A 151 -16.63 5.91 3.19
CA ASP A 151 -17.43 5.47 4.33
C ASP A 151 -16.73 4.37 5.15
N ILE A 152 -15.62 3.82 4.67
CA ILE A 152 -14.82 2.85 5.44
C ILE A 152 -14.13 3.60 6.57
N THR A 153 -14.62 3.38 7.79
CA THR A 153 -14.04 4.00 8.98
C THR A 153 -12.64 3.46 9.24
N MET A 154 -11.83 4.20 10.00
CA MET A 154 -10.50 3.73 10.40
C MET A 154 -10.57 2.41 11.20
N GLU A 155 -11.72 2.12 11.80
CA GLU A 155 -12.00 0.87 12.51
C GLU A 155 -12.16 -0.30 11.53
N ASP A 156 -12.89 -0.11 10.43
CA ASP A 156 -13.01 -1.09 9.34
C ASP A 156 -11.64 -1.37 8.67
N ILE A 157 -10.80 -0.34 8.52
CA ILE A 157 -9.44 -0.50 8.01
C ILE A 157 -8.61 -1.36 8.97
N LYS A 158 -8.70 -1.11 10.28
CA LYS A 158 -8.01 -1.93 11.29
C LYS A 158 -8.47 -3.39 11.23
N GLU A 159 -9.76 -3.62 11.04
CA GLU A 159 -10.32 -4.97 10.93
C GLU A 159 -9.82 -5.70 9.67
N GLN A 160 -9.80 -5.02 8.52
CA GLN A 160 -9.22 -5.58 7.28
C GLN A 160 -7.72 -5.88 7.41
N ILE A 161 -6.96 -4.99 8.07
CA ILE A 161 -5.54 -5.22 8.34
C ILE A 161 -5.38 -6.43 9.26
N LYS A 162 -6.19 -6.53 10.33
CA LYS A 162 -6.17 -7.65 11.26
C LYS A 162 -6.49 -8.97 10.54
N GLU A 163 -7.46 -8.99 9.64
CA GLU A 163 -7.79 -10.16 8.83
C GLU A 163 -6.61 -10.56 7.92
N LYS A 164 -5.99 -9.59 7.24
CA LYS A 164 -4.82 -9.86 6.37
C LYS A 164 -3.62 -10.37 7.17
N VAL A 165 -3.34 -9.77 8.33
CA VAL A 165 -2.28 -10.23 9.23
C VAL A 165 -2.56 -11.65 9.70
N PHE A 166 -3.80 -11.96 10.05
CA PHE A 166 -4.21 -13.31 10.43
C PHE A 166 -3.99 -14.33 9.30
N ARG A 167 -4.32 -13.98 8.05
CA ARG A 167 -4.05 -14.84 6.89
C ARG A 167 -2.55 -15.06 6.66
N VAL A 168 -1.73 -14.02 6.87
CA VAL A 168 -0.27 -14.13 6.75
C VAL A 168 0.29 -15.03 7.86
N ASP A 169 -0.17 -14.87 9.09
CA ASP A 169 0.26 -15.69 10.23
C ASP A 169 -0.14 -17.17 10.02
N GLN A 170 -1.35 -17.41 9.52
CA GLN A 170 -1.79 -18.77 9.15
C GLN A 170 -0.92 -19.37 8.05
N ARG A 171 -0.51 -18.57 7.06
CA ARG A 171 0.40 -19.01 5.99
C ARG A 171 1.79 -19.32 6.54
N ALA A 172 2.32 -18.47 7.43
CA ALA A 172 3.61 -18.69 8.08
C ALA A 172 3.60 -19.98 8.94
N GLY A 173 2.52 -20.23 9.66
CA GLY A 173 2.33 -21.45 10.44
C GLY A 173 2.34 -22.72 9.57
N ARG A 174 1.71 -22.70 8.39
CA ARG A 174 1.77 -23.82 7.43
C ARG A 174 3.19 -24.07 6.95
N ILE A 175 3.90 -23.02 6.53
CA ILE A 175 5.28 -23.11 6.07
C ILE A 175 6.20 -23.67 7.16
N LEU A 176 6.06 -23.21 8.40
CA LEU A 176 6.82 -23.74 9.53
C LEU A 176 6.50 -25.22 9.80
N GLY A 177 5.24 -25.63 9.63
CA GLY A 177 4.82 -27.03 9.68
C GLY A 177 5.54 -27.87 8.62
N ASP A 178 5.50 -27.42 7.36
CA ASP A 178 6.15 -28.09 6.23
C ASP A 178 7.67 -28.23 6.46
N VAL A 179 8.33 -27.16 6.92
CA VAL A 179 9.76 -27.17 7.26
C VAL A 179 10.06 -28.18 8.37
N ARG A 180 9.19 -28.29 9.37
CA ARG A 180 9.37 -29.25 10.46
C ARG A 180 9.22 -30.69 9.98
N THR A 181 8.26 -30.97 9.10
CA THR A 181 8.08 -32.28 8.50
C THR A 181 9.30 -32.68 7.67
N ILE A 182 9.82 -31.75 6.85
CA ILE A 182 11.05 -31.96 6.08
C ILE A 182 12.23 -32.23 7.01
N ALA A 183 12.38 -31.47 8.10
CA ALA A 183 13.46 -31.66 9.07
C ALA A 183 13.36 -33.02 9.80
N GLN A 184 12.14 -33.49 10.11
CA GLN A 184 11.91 -34.80 10.70
C GLN A 184 12.22 -35.94 9.72
N ALA A 185 11.82 -35.79 8.46
CA ALA A 185 12.16 -36.74 7.41
C ALA A 185 13.68 -36.84 7.23
N LEU A 186 14.38 -35.70 7.13
CA LEU A 186 15.84 -35.66 7.07
C LEU A 186 16.48 -36.33 8.29
N HIS A 187 16.02 -36.03 9.50
CA HIS A 187 16.55 -36.65 10.71
C HIS A 187 16.34 -38.17 10.74
N HIS A 188 15.20 -38.66 10.26
CA HIS A 188 14.96 -40.11 10.13
C HIS A 188 15.98 -40.77 9.21
N TYR A 189 16.29 -40.14 8.06
CA TYR A 189 17.32 -40.64 7.14
C TYR A 189 18.73 -40.54 7.73
N ASP A 190 19.07 -39.47 8.46
CA ASP A 190 20.37 -39.34 9.15
C ASP A 190 20.56 -40.43 10.22
N CYS A 191 19.48 -40.85 10.91
CA CYS A 191 19.55 -41.90 11.93
C CYS A 191 19.70 -43.31 11.35
N LEU A 192 19.24 -43.55 10.11
CA LEU A 192 19.41 -44.85 9.45
C LEU A 192 20.87 -45.16 9.13
N GLU A 193 21.80 -44.19 9.13
CA GLU A 193 23.23 -44.46 8.89
C GLU A 193 23.99 -45.02 10.10
N ALA A 194 23.35 -45.25 11.25
CA ALA A 194 24.02 -45.76 12.45
C ALA A 194 24.31 -47.28 12.35
N PRO A 195 25.59 -47.73 12.33
CA PRO A 195 25.93 -49.14 12.30
C PRO A 195 25.47 -49.84 13.60
N GLY A 196 24.58 -50.83 13.48
CA GLY A 196 24.09 -51.64 14.61
C GLY A 196 22.61 -51.49 14.94
N ASP A 197 21.83 -50.73 14.17
CA ASP A 197 20.36 -50.71 14.27
C ASP A 197 19.76 -51.95 13.58
N PRO A 198 18.91 -52.77 14.25
CA PRO A 198 18.28 -53.95 13.64
C PRO A 198 17.36 -53.61 12.46
N GLU A 199 16.84 -52.38 12.37
CA GLU A 199 16.04 -51.94 11.22
C GLU A 199 16.94 -51.66 10.01
N TYR A 200 18.11 -51.05 10.23
CA TYR A 200 19.16 -50.96 9.20
C TYR A 200 19.64 -52.34 8.76
N GLU A 201 19.85 -53.26 9.71
CA GLU A 201 20.28 -54.63 9.39
C GLU A 201 19.19 -55.43 8.65
N TYR A 202 17.91 -55.12 8.86
CA TYR A 202 16.80 -55.70 8.10
C TYR A 202 16.74 -55.19 6.65
N TYR A 203 16.99 -53.90 6.42
CA TYR A 203 16.96 -53.31 5.07
C TYR A 203 18.30 -53.45 4.31
N PHE A 204 19.43 -53.50 5.02
CA PHE A 204 20.78 -53.42 4.45
C PHE A 204 21.75 -54.52 4.95
N GLY A 205 21.38 -55.34 5.95
CA GLY A 205 22.31 -56.19 6.70
C GLY A 205 22.46 -57.65 6.26
N ASP A 206 21.80 -58.11 5.20
CA ASP A 206 22.01 -59.50 4.72
C ASP A 206 23.19 -59.60 3.73
N GLU A 207 24.41 -59.41 4.23
CA GLU A 207 25.65 -59.61 3.46
C GLU A 207 25.93 -61.08 3.10
N ARG A 208 25.09 -62.04 3.53
CA ARG A 208 25.29 -63.48 3.30
C ARG A 208 24.43 -64.08 2.21
N GLN A 209 23.51 -63.32 1.61
CA GLN A 209 23.00 -63.69 0.30
C GLN A 209 23.96 -63.17 -0.76
N THR A 210 24.83 -64.06 -1.24
CA THR A 210 25.51 -63.93 -2.53
C THR A 210 24.47 -63.82 -3.64
N SER A 211 24.02 -62.61 -3.86
CA SER A 211 23.36 -62.11 -5.04
C SER A 211 23.69 -60.63 -5.01
N ALA A 212 24.95 -60.28 -5.31
CA ALA A 212 25.41 -58.89 -5.40
C ALA A 212 24.45 -58.04 -6.26
N ASP A 213 23.71 -58.68 -7.18
CA ASP A 213 22.63 -58.04 -7.95
C ASP A 213 21.41 -57.60 -7.13
N LYS A 214 20.99 -58.32 -6.08
CA LYS A 214 19.71 -58.03 -5.39
C LYS A 214 19.79 -56.87 -4.39
N SER A 215 20.92 -56.72 -3.70
CA SER A 215 21.13 -55.56 -2.81
C SER A 215 21.37 -54.29 -3.63
N GLN A 216 22.08 -54.39 -4.75
CA GLN A 216 22.22 -53.28 -5.70
C GLN A 216 20.87 -52.88 -6.29
N GLU A 217 20.03 -53.84 -6.68
CA GLU A 217 18.69 -53.58 -7.24
C GLU A 217 17.73 -52.94 -6.21
N SER A 218 17.80 -53.34 -4.93
CA SER A 218 17.00 -52.73 -3.84
C SER A 218 17.41 -51.29 -3.54
N VAL A 219 18.72 -51.04 -3.43
CA VAL A 219 19.25 -49.68 -3.21
C VAL A 219 19.00 -48.80 -4.43
N GLU A 220 19.20 -49.31 -5.65
CA GLU A 220 18.87 -48.59 -6.87
C GLU A 220 17.38 -48.26 -6.95
N HIS A 221 16.48 -49.17 -6.55
CA HIS A 221 15.04 -48.89 -6.49
C HIS A 221 14.69 -47.83 -5.44
N ALA A 222 15.26 -47.90 -4.24
CA ALA A 222 15.01 -46.92 -3.18
C ALA A 222 15.56 -45.52 -3.54
N VAL A 223 16.78 -45.46 -4.10
CA VAL A 223 17.39 -44.22 -4.60
C VAL A 223 16.59 -43.67 -5.78
N THR A 224 16.10 -44.53 -6.67
CA THR A 224 15.26 -44.10 -7.80
C THR A 224 13.91 -43.57 -7.32
N ALA A 225 13.27 -44.23 -6.35
CA ALA A 225 12.00 -43.78 -5.78
C ALA A 225 12.16 -42.42 -5.06
N LEU A 226 13.19 -42.28 -4.22
CA LEU A 226 13.51 -41.02 -3.55
C LEU A 226 13.84 -39.92 -4.56
N SER A 227 14.63 -40.24 -5.60
CA SER A 227 14.98 -39.30 -6.66
C SER A 227 13.76 -38.87 -7.48
N GLN A 228 12.79 -39.76 -7.70
CA GLN A 228 11.52 -39.42 -8.32
C GLN A 228 10.63 -38.54 -7.43
N GLU A 229 10.59 -38.80 -6.12
CA GLU A 229 9.82 -37.99 -5.18
C GLU A 229 10.42 -36.59 -4.98
N ILE A 230 11.73 -36.52 -4.77
CA ILE A 230 12.49 -35.27 -4.75
C ILE A 230 12.35 -34.55 -6.09
N GLY A 231 12.44 -35.26 -7.21
CA GLY A 231 12.24 -34.72 -8.55
C GLY A 231 10.83 -34.12 -8.73
N GLY A 232 9.79 -34.82 -8.26
CA GLY A 232 8.42 -34.32 -8.27
C GLY A 232 8.25 -33.05 -7.43
N LEU A 233 8.78 -33.03 -6.21
CA LEU A 233 8.78 -31.86 -5.34
C LEU A 233 9.56 -30.68 -5.94
N PHE A 234 10.69 -30.94 -6.59
CA PHE A 234 11.45 -29.91 -7.28
C PHE A 234 10.69 -29.35 -8.48
N VAL A 235 10.08 -30.21 -9.31
CA VAL A 235 9.27 -29.74 -10.46
C VAL A 235 8.08 -28.91 -10.00
N GLU A 236 7.37 -29.34 -8.95
CA GLU A 236 6.25 -28.57 -8.39
C GLU A 236 6.71 -27.22 -7.84
N ASN A 237 7.79 -27.20 -7.05
CA ASN A 237 8.33 -25.95 -6.51
C ASN A 237 8.90 -25.05 -7.59
N MET A 238 9.55 -25.60 -8.62
CA MET A 238 10.09 -24.85 -9.75
C MET A 238 8.97 -24.23 -10.57
N SER A 239 7.85 -24.94 -10.79
CA SER A 239 6.65 -24.39 -11.43
C SER A 239 6.02 -23.26 -10.61
N ARG A 240 6.02 -23.36 -9.27
CA ARG A 240 5.56 -22.28 -8.39
C ARG A 240 6.51 -21.07 -8.40
N ILE A 241 7.82 -21.31 -8.46
CA ILE A 241 8.83 -20.25 -8.58
C ILE A 241 8.73 -19.57 -9.95
N GLU A 242 8.51 -20.32 -11.02
CA GLU A 242 8.29 -19.79 -12.38
C GLU A 242 7.05 -18.88 -12.41
N GLY A 243 5.92 -19.33 -11.85
CA GLY A 243 4.74 -18.48 -11.73
C GLY A 243 4.97 -17.24 -10.86
N TRP A 244 5.82 -17.33 -9.83
CA TRP A 244 6.20 -16.15 -9.03
C TRP A 244 7.11 -15.21 -9.83
N GLN A 245 8.06 -15.74 -10.58
CA GLN A 245 8.95 -14.99 -11.45
C GLN A 245 8.16 -14.24 -12.54
N ASP A 246 7.17 -14.88 -13.18
CA ASP A 246 6.28 -14.24 -14.14
C ASP A 246 5.52 -13.05 -13.52
N THR A 247 4.99 -13.23 -12.30
CA THR A 247 4.30 -12.13 -11.60
C THR A 247 5.26 -11.01 -11.22
N PHE A 248 6.51 -11.34 -10.86
CA PHE A 248 7.52 -10.36 -10.52
C PHE A 248 8.00 -9.60 -11.77
N GLU A 249 8.24 -10.28 -12.88
CA GLU A 249 8.59 -9.67 -14.17
C GLU A 249 7.48 -8.75 -14.67
N HIS A 250 6.22 -9.14 -14.51
CA HIS A 250 5.08 -8.27 -14.82
C HIS A 250 5.09 -7.00 -13.96
N GLN A 251 5.26 -7.13 -12.65
CA GLN A 251 5.35 -5.97 -11.73
C GLN A 251 6.56 -5.08 -12.04
N GLN A 252 7.71 -5.68 -12.35
CA GLN A 252 8.92 -4.94 -12.71
C GLN A 252 8.71 -4.18 -14.04
N GLY A 253 8.00 -4.78 -14.99
CA GLY A 253 7.60 -4.13 -16.24
C GLY A 253 6.68 -2.93 -16.02
N GLU A 254 5.65 -3.07 -15.19
CA GLU A 254 4.77 -1.95 -14.81
C GLU A 254 5.56 -0.84 -14.11
N LEU A 255 6.47 -1.19 -13.20
CA LEU A 255 7.28 -0.24 -12.46
C LEU A 255 8.25 0.52 -13.39
N HIS A 256 8.89 -0.17 -14.33
CA HIS A 256 9.70 0.47 -15.37
C HIS A 256 8.88 1.39 -16.28
N ALA A 257 7.65 1.01 -16.64
CA ALA A 257 6.76 1.87 -17.41
C ALA A 257 6.44 3.17 -16.65
N VAL A 258 6.14 3.06 -15.35
CA VAL A 258 5.88 4.22 -14.47
C VAL A 258 7.12 5.10 -14.34
N ILE A 259 8.31 4.54 -14.13
CA ILE A 259 9.57 5.31 -14.05
C ILE A 259 9.82 6.06 -15.37
N THR A 260 9.59 5.40 -16.50
CA THR A 260 9.78 6.02 -17.82
C THR A 260 8.79 7.17 -18.03
N GLU A 261 7.53 7.00 -17.61
CA GLU A 261 6.53 8.07 -17.65
C GLU A 261 6.92 9.25 -16.74
N MET A 262 7.41 8.98 -15.53
CA MET A 262 7.91 10.02 -14.62
C MET A 262 9.11 10.77 -15.21
N GLN A 263 10.09 10.07 -15.80
CA GLN A 263 11.23 10.71 -16.45
C GLN A 263 10.80 11.62 -17.61
N ASN A 264 9.85 11.17 -18.43
CA ASN A 264 9.28 12.00 -19.49
C ASN A 264 8.58 13.24 -18.94
N MET A 265 7.83 13.10 -17.85
CA MET A 265 7.16 14.21 -17.19
C MET A 265 8.15 15.23 -16.62
N VAL A 266 9.22 14.77 -15.98
CA VAL A 266 10.28 15.63 -15.43
C VAL A 266 11.01 16.38 -16.54
N SER A 267 11.34 15.73 -17.66
CA SER A 267 11.95 16.38 -18.81
C SER A 267 11.04 17.48 -19.39
N GLN A 268 9.73 17.21 -19.51
CA GLN A 268 8.76 18.21 -19.95
C GLN A 268 8.64 19.39 -18.98
N GLN A 269 8.70 19.15 -17.67
CA GLN A 269 8.73 20.22 -16.67
C GLN A 269 10.01 21.07 -16.79
N ALA A 270 11.16 20.44 -17.01
CA ALA A 270 12.43 21.14 -17.21
C ALA A 270 12.40 22.04 -18.45
N GLU A 271 11.89 21.54 -19.59
CA GLU A 271 11.71 22.34 -20.81
C GLU A 271 10.75 23.52 -20.61
N CYS A 272 9.64 23.29 -19.89
CA CYS A 272 8.67 24.33 -19.57
C CYS A 272 9.30 25.44 -18.70
N LEU A 273 10.06 25.05 -17.67
CA LEU A 273 10.77 25.99 -16.81
C LEU A 273 11.85 26.77 -17.57
N ALA A 274 12.57 26.13 -18.48
CA ALA A 274 13.55 26.80 -19.35
C ALA A 274 12.88 27.86 -20.25
N SER A 275 11.74 27.54 -20.86
CA SER A 275 10.96 28.48 -21.67
C SER A 275 10.41 29.65 -20.85
N ILE A 276 9.94 29.40 -19.61
CA ILE A 276 9.52 30.44 -18.69
C ILE A 276 10.70 31.35 -18.32
N ALA A 277 11.86 30.78 -18.00
CA ALA A 277 13.06 31.57 -17.68
C ALA A 277 13.52 32.46 -18.86
N GLU A 278 13.44 31.96 -20.09
CA GLU A 278 13.77 32.73 -21.29
C GLU A 278 12.79 33.90 -21.51
N THR A 279 11.48 33.66 -21.35
CA THR A 279 10.48 34.73 -21.46
C THR A 279 10.61 35.78 -20.35
N VAL A 280 11.01 35.40 -19.13
CA VAL A 280 11.29 36.34 -18.04
C VAL A 280 12.52 37.20 -18.34
N ASN A 281 13.57 36.64 -18.95
CA ASN A 281 14.77 37.40 -19.32
C ASN A 281 14.56 38.39 -20.48
N GLN A 282 13.47 38.25 -21.25
CA GLN A 282 13.11 39.17 -22.35
C GLN A 282 12.24 40.36 -21.89
N LEU A 283 11.72 40.32 -20.67
CA LEU A 283 10.93 41.40 -20.04
C LEU A 283 11.83 42.34 -19.21
#